data_AF-A0A7C2QEB9-F1
#
_entry.id   AF-A0A7C2QEB9-F1
#
_cell.length_a   1.000
_cell.length_b   1.000
_cell.length_c   1.000
_cell.angle_alpha   90.00
_cell.angle_beta   90.00
_cell.angle_gamma   90.00
#
_symmetry.space_group_name_H-M   'P 1'
#
loop_
_entity.id
_entity.type
_entity.pdbx_description
1 polymer ?
#
loop_
_entity_poly.entity_id
_entity_poly.type
_entity_poly.pdbx_seq_one_letter_code
_entity_poly.pdbx_strand_id
1 'polypeptide(L)'
;MKKNSRAYAFSLIEVLAAIAVLTIGILVILKLFPGGFFVTRAAENRSFASRLAQQEIERWKNSATALPAGILALAPYSDGSATGEAIDVGAHPDNLAPPLLPTGIDPYYYSDINRWRRVVGEKVRIPIPVPTMVGQGSVYVLAAGPFVDQPLYDPVSQVWRLSNLNVYGSPMVRIWWQAQEDAPPPLRRPHQYAIDYDASDDGSHDDVVIWFYPTPYPRDFTISYDYYDGNDGWKLKSVSKTIPNVVSLTGEPVKIELRSYVGPDGRPILESGWRMRGGSELVSREFRLLPLAQAWSDDPYEFKILHGNIGPYANVGVLLFNPRGRDYTERTARGVVPLTAHIDYTVLDWHIIREDRLVPTVPAEIRLNLRFLRKRGDKLDDQTTYEGLIRGVNWNTLPPNDPLRQQPDFVAVDLQTGQVIDPIVGQGDTGSYQVDYRNGIVNVVDPTLAGHTLRFYYQADGDWGVLVLKPYELYRERYGNLLSYREFYVGGGPDGGSPTRIYFPVCDAGKQVILGEVYYVDSALGKDVMRGVLARISNRTETVGGRPLCYIDIRDIKSTAVSLDLDAYNTYGYVVRGVKGASFKARVIWKENNRWQRYEVETILTREME
;
A
#
# COMPACT_ATOMS: atom_id res chain seq x y z
N MET A 1 -29.86 -26.53 73.40
CA MET A 1 -30.27 -27.27 72.18
C MET A 1 -31.70 -26.86 71.86
N LYS A 2 -32.15 -26.43 70.68
CA LYS A 2 -31.61 -26.14 69.34
C LYS A 2 -32.33 -24.85 68.88
N LYS A 3 -31.61 -23.84 68.40
CA LYS A 3 -32.23 -22.69 67.70
C LYS A 3 -32.64 -23.17 66.31
N ASN A 4 -33.93 -23.30 66.04
CA ASN A 4 -34.45 -23.55 64.70
C ASN A 4 -34.44 -22.22 63.93
N SER A 5 -33.38 -21.98 63.15
CA SER A 5 -33.41 -20.97 62.08
C SER A 5 -34.28 -21.50 60.94
N ARG A 6 -35.51 -20.98 60.82
CA ARG A 6 -36.30 -21.16 59.59
C ARG A 6 -35.63 -20.33 58.49
N ALA A 7 -35.00 -20.99 57.53
CA ALA A 7 -34.65 -20.38 56.26
C ALA A 7 -35.96 -20.20 55.47
N TYR A 8 -36.37 -18.96 55.25
CA TYR A 8 -37.49 -18.64 54.39
C TYR A 8 -37.03 -18.78 52.94
N ALA A 9 -37.56 -19.77 52.21
CA ALA A 9 -37.42 -19.86 50.77
C ALA A 9 -38.36 -18.82 50.14
N PHE A 10 -37.81 -17.92 49.31
CA PHE A 10 -38.59 -16.93 48.56
C PHE A 10 -39.62 -17.63 47.69
N SER A 11 -40.86 -17.12 47.66
CA SER A 11 -41.88 -17.67 46.78
C SER A 11 -41.57 -17.32 45.32
N LEU A 12 -41.95 -18.20 44.38
CA LEU A 12 -41.79 -17.96 42.93
C LEU A 12 -42.38 -16.61 42.49
N ILE A 13 -43.48 -16.20 43.14
CA ILE A 13 -44.16 -14.92 42.91
C ILE A 13 -43.30 -13.73 43.34
N GLU A 14 -42.60 -13.82 44.47
CA GLU A 14 -41.66 -12.75 44.90
C GLU A 14 -40.48 -12.62 43.95
N VAL A 15 -39.94 -13.74 43.44
CA VAL A 15 -38.85 -13.72 42.47
C VAL A 15 -39.32 -13.11 41.13
N LEU A 16 -40.51 -13.49 40.65
CA LEU A 16 -41.12 -12.91 39.44
C LEU A 16 -41.43 -11.43 39.60
N ALA A 17 -41.97 -11.01 40.75
CA ALA A 17 -42.24 -9.62 41.04
C ALA A 17 -40.94 -8.80 41.11
N ALA A 18 -39.88 -9.34 41.72
CA ALA A 18 -38.57 -8.70 41.75
C ALA A 18 -37.97 -8.56 40.35
N ILE A 19 -38.07 -9.59 39.50
CA ILE A 19 -37.62 -9.53 38.11
C ILE A 19 -38.45 -8.50 37.31
N ALA A 20 -39.77 -8.44 37.51
CA ALA A 20 -40.63 -7.49 36.82
C ALA A 20 -40.30 -6.04 37.22
N VAL A 21 -40.14 -5.76 38.52
CA VAL A 21 -39.74 -4.44 39.03
C VAL A 21 -38.34 -4.06 38.54
N LEU A 22 -37.39 -5.00 38.54
CA LEU A 22 -36.04 -4.78 38.00
C LEU A 22 -36.10 -4.45 36.49
N THR A 23 -36.87 -5.21 35.72
CA THR A 23 -37.01 -5.03 34.27
C THR A 23 -37.65 -3.69 33.94
N ILE A 24 -38.71 -3.31 34.65
CA ILE A 24 -39.35 -1.99 34.52
C ILE A 24 -38.37 -0.90 34.94
N GLY A 25 -37.63 -1.07 36.02
CA GLY A 25 -36.61 -0.11 36.48
C GLY A 25 -35.52 0.12 35.44
N ILE A 26 -34.99 -0.95 34.84
CA ILE A 26 -33.99 -0.85 33.76
C ILE A 26 -34.59 -0.16 32.53
N LEU A 27 -35.81 -0.52 32.12
CA LEU A 27 -36.49 0.11 30.97
C LEU A 27 -36.78 1.60 31.20
N VAL A 28 -37.12 1.98 32.43
CA VAL A 28 -37.35 3.39 32.82
C VAL A 28 -36.05 4.17 32.79
N ILE A 29 -34.94 3.62 33.28
CA ILE A 29 -33.61 4.26 33.20
C ILE A 29 -33.16 4.41 31.74
N LEU A 30 -33.35 3.39 30.91
CA LEU A 30 -33.05 3.44 29.47
C LEU A 30 -33.88 4.51 28.74
N LYS A 31 -35.13 4.74 29.16
CA LYS A 31 -36.02 5.79 28.61
C LYS A 31 -35.73 7.19 29.16
N LEU A 32 -35.29 7.32 30.41
CA LEU A 32 -34.98 8.62 31.04
C LEU A 32 -33.62 9.17 30.59
N PHE A 33 -32.65 8.29 30.32
CA PHE A 33 -31.29 8.69 29.94
C PHE A 33 -30.79 8.09 28.61
N PRO A 34 -31.56 8.11 27.51
CA PRO A 34 -31.11 7.56 26.23
C PRO A 34 -29.82 8.25 25.78
N GLY A 35 -29.74 9.58 25.92
CA GLY A 35 -28.55 10.36 25.55
C GLY A 35 -27.29 10.02 26.33
N GLY A 36 -27.38 9.63 27.61
CA GLY A 36 -26.21 9.34 28.45
C GLY A 36 -25.45 8.09 28.00
N PHE A 37 -26.16 7.06 27.56
CA PHE A 37 -25.55 5.84 27.01
C PHE A 37 -24.91 6.10 25.63
N PHE A 38 -25.55 6.90 24.77
CA PHE A 38 -24.96 7.27 23.47
C PHE A 38 -23.71 8.13 23.62
N VAL A 39 -23.70 9.09 24.54
CA VAL A 39 -22.51 9.92 24.82
C VAL A 39 -21.36 9.06 25.34
N THR A 40 -21.64 8.07 26.18
CA THR A 40 -20.62 7.16 26.72
C THR A 40 -20.02 6.28 25.61
N ARG A 41 -20.86 5.71 24.72
CA ARG A 41 -20.40 4.90 23.58
C ARG A 41 -19.61 5.72 22.57
N ALA A 42 -20.05 6.93 22.25
CA ALA A 42 -19.34 7.83 21.34
C ALA A 42 -17.96 8.23 21.90
N ALA A 43 -17.88 8.50 23.21
CA ALA A 43 -16.60 8.79 23.88
C ALA A 43 -15.67 7.56 23.92
N GLU A 44 -16.22 6.37 24.15
CA GLU A 44 -15.49 5.11 24.12
C GLU A 44 -14.95 4.83 22.70
N ASN A 45 -15.80 4.91 21.67
CA ASN A 45 -15.42 4.77 20.26
C ASN A 45 -14.31 5.75 19.88
N ARG A 46 -14.45 7.03 20.26
CA ARG A 46 -13.42 8.04 19.98
C ARG A 46 -12.10 7.72 20.69
N SER A 47 -12.15 7.13 21.87
CA SER A 47 -10.95 6.67 22.60
C SER A 47 -10.29 5.47 21.91
N PHE A 48 -11.07 4.51 21.38
CA PHE A 48 -10.56 3.42 20.55
C PHE A 48 -9.90 3.97 19.27
N ALA A 49 -10.59 4.87 18.57
CA ALA A 49 -10.08 5.48 17.35
C ALA A 49 -8.76 6.23 17.58
N SER A 50 -8.66 6.96 18.70
CA SER A 50 -7.43 7.66 19.07
C SER A 50 -6.27 6.71 19.32
N ARG A 51 -6.50 5.60 20.06
CA ARG A 51 -5.47 4.58 20.30
C ARG A 51 -5.01 3.90 19.01
N LEU A 52 -5.94 3.51 18.14
CA LEU A 52 -5.62 2.89 16.85
C LEU A 52 -4.79 3.83 15.97
N ALA A 53 -5.21 5.10 15.85
CA ALA A 53 -4.48 6.08 15.05
C ALA A 53 -3.06 6.34 15.60
N GLN A 54 -2.92 6.50 16.93
CA GLN A 54 -1.62 6.71 17.56
C GLN A 54 -0.70 5.50 17.41
N GLN A 55 -1.23 4.29 17.62
CA GLN A 55 -0.46 3.06 17.44
C GLN A 55 0.05 2.92 16.00
N GLU A 56 -0.78 3.24 15.01
CA GLU A 56 -0.39 3.23 13.60
C GLU A 56 0.77 4.21 13.35
N ILE A 57 0.66 5.45 13.84
CA ILE A 57 1.73 6.46 13.72
C ILE A 57 3.03 6.00 14.39
N GLU A 58 2.98 5.54 15.64
CA GLU A 58 4.16 5.11 16.38
C GLU A 58 4.83 3.89 15.73
N ARG A 59 4.04 2.97 15.17
CA ARG A 59 4.59 1.84 14.40
C ARG A 59 5.42 2.31 13.21
N TRP A 60 4.92 3.27 12.43
CA TRP A 60 5.65 3.76 11.27
C TRP A 60 6.83 4.66 11.62
N LYS A 61 6.79 5.38 12.74
CA LYS A 61 7.98 6.08 13.27
C LYS A 61 9.08 5.09 13.64
N ASN A 62 8.74 3.99 14.29
CA ASN A 62 9.70 2.94 14.67
C ASN A 62 10.22 2.14 13.46
N SER A 63 9.48 2.17 12.34
CA SER A 63 9.83 1.51 11.08
C SER A 63 10.03 2.51 9.94
N ALA A 64 10.60 3.69 10.23
CA ALA A 64 10.73 4.77 9.24
C ALA A 64 11.53 4.36 7.99
N THR A 65 12.51 3.46 8.16
CA THR A 65 13.29 2.91 7.04
C THR A 65 12.47 2.01 6.11
N ALA A 66 11.30 1.54 6.56
CA ALA A 66 10.40 0.68 5.79
C ALA A 66 9.22 1.42 5.15
N LEU A 67 9.21 2.76 5.23
CA LEU A 67 8.10 3.55 4.71
C LEU A 67 7.88 3.30 3.21
N PRO A 68 6.61 3.18 2.77
CA PRO A 68 6.30 3.15 1.36
C PRO A 68 6.59 4.49 0.71
N ALA A 69 6.91 4.45 -0.59
CA ALA A 69 7.03 5.65 -1.42
C ALA A 69 5.70 6.42 -1.43
N GLY A 70 4.57 5.72 -1.56
CA GLY A 70 3.23 6.29 -1.46
C GLY A 70 2.13 5.23 -1.27
N ILE A 71 0.95 5.71 -0.89
CA ILE A 71 -0.29 4.93 -0.86
C ILE A 71 -1.30 5.63 -1.75
N LEU A 72 -1.74 4.93 -2.80
CA LEU A 72 -2.46 5.51 -3.93
C LEU A 72 -3.88 4.98 -4.01
N ALA A 73 -4.77 5.85 -4.50
CA ALA A 73 -6.13 5.46 -4.82
C ALA A 73 -6.16 4.61 -6.09
N LEU A 74 -7.04 3.61 -6.09
CA LEU A 74 -7.34 2.81 -7.27
C LEU A 74 -8.78 3.07 -7.71
N ALA A 75 -8.98 3.12 -9.03
CA ALA A 75 -10.28 3.05 -9.66
C ALA A 75 -10.29 1.87 -10.62
N PRO A 76 -11.32 1.02 -10.57
CA PRO A 76 -11.47 -0.01 -11.56
C PRO A 76 -11.95 0.59 -12.87
N TYR A 77 -11.56 -0.02 -13.98
CA TYR A 77 -12.03 0.35 -15.31
C TYR A 77 -12.47 -0.88 -16.08
N SER A 78 -13.30 -0.67 -17.10
CA SER A 78 -13.62 -1.66 -18.11
C SER A 78 -13.55 -1.00 -19.49
N ASP A 79 -12.88 -1.65 -20.43
CA ASP A 79 -12.78 -1.21 -21.82
C ASP A 79 -13.65 -2.04 -22.78
N GLY A 80 -14.57 -2.85 -22.24
CA GLY A 80 -15.42 -3.78 -22.99
C GLY A 80 -14.76 -5.11 -23.34
N SER A 81 -13.44 -5.24 -23.20
CA SER A 81 -12.68 -6.48 -23.44
C SER A 81 -12.01 -7.05 -22.18
N ALA A 82 -11.67 -6.19 -21.22
CA ALA A 82 -11.11 -6.56 -19.93
C ALA A 82 -11.61 -5.63 -18.81
N THR A 83 -11.53 -6.10 -17.57
CA THR A 83 -11.63 -5.29 -16.35
C THR A 83 -10.27 -5.21 -15.69
N GLY A 84 -9.88 -4.01 -15.24
CA GLY A 84 -8.59 -3.78 -14.59
C GLY A 84 -8.66 -2.68 -13.53
N GLU A 85 -7.52 -2.35 -12.94
CA GLU A 85 -7.38 -1.27 -11.95
C GLU A 85 -6.37 -0.24 -12.44
N ALA A 86 -6.66 1.05 -12.24
CA ALA A 86 -5.76 2.15 -12.54
C ALA A 86 -5.63 3.08 -11.33
N ILE A 87 -4.51 3.80 -11.25
CA ILE A 87 -4.31 4.83 -10.23
C ILE A 87 -5.28 5.97 -10.48
N ASP A 88 -6.07 6.31 -9.47
CA ASP A 88 -7.06 7.39 -9.55
C ASP A 88 -6.50 8.69 -8.98
N VAL A 89 -5.94 9.51 -9.87
CA VAL A 89 -5.42 10.84 -9.53
C VAL A 89 -6.52 11.86 -9.21
N GLY A 90 -7.78 11.56 -9.55
CA GLY A 90 -8.96 12.38 -9.28
C GLY A 90 -9.64 12.09 -7.94
N ALA A 91 -9.23 11.02 -7.24
CA ALA A 91 -9.84 10.60 -5.99
C ALA A 91 -9.53 11.56 -4.84
N HIS A 92 -10.49 12.41 -4.44
CA HIS A 92 -10.31 13.26 -3.26
C HIS A 92 -10.22 12.43 -1.97
N PRO A 93 -9.15 12.56 -1.14
CA PRO A 93 -8.96 11.80 0.11
C PRO A 93 -10.15 11.78 1.05
N ASP A 94 -10.90 12.88 1.16
CA ASP A 94 -12.07 12.95 2.05
C ASP A 94 -13.37 12.37 1.46
N ASN A 95 -13.36 11.92 0.20
CA ASN A 95 -14.54 11.33 -0.42
C ASN A 95 -14.63 9.84 -0.07
N LEU A 96 -15.49 9.50 0.88
CA LEU A 96 -15.78 8.12 1.28
C LEU A 96 -16.89 7.44 0.47
N ALA A 97 -17.51 8.15 -0.48
CA ALA A 97 -18.58 7.59 -1.29
C ALA A 97 -18.01 6.57 -2.30
N PRO A 98 -18.77 5.51 -2.62
CA PRO A 98 -18.38 4.59 -3.67
C PRO A 98 -18.31 5.32 -5.03
N PRO A 99 -17.31 5.05 -5.87
CA PRO A 99 -17.28 5.55 -7.23
C PRO A 99 -18.34 4.84 -8.09
N LEU A 100 -18.55 5.35 -9.31
CA LEU A 100 -19.28 4.59 -10.33
C LEU A 100 -18.41 3.41 -10.78
N LEU A 101 -18.96 2.20 -10.69
CA LEU A 101 -18.21 0.97 -10.91
C LEU A 101 -18.73 0.20 -12.12
N PRO A 102 -17.85 -0.43 -12.91
CA PRO A 102 -18.24 -1.44 -13.89
C PRO A 102 -19.04 -2.59 -13.28
N THR A 103 -19.90 -3.22 -14.09
CA THR A 103 -20.69 -4.39 -13.66
C THR A 103 -19.79 -5.54 -13.21
N GLY A 104 -20.15 -6.20 -12.11
CA GLY A 104 -19.45 -7.38 -11.58
C GLY A 104 -18.32 -7.06 -10.60
N ILE A 105 -18.04 -5.78 -10.34
CA ILE A 105 -17.05 -5.36 -9.35
C ILE A 105 -17.76 -5.10 -8.02
N ASP A 106 -17.27 -5.72 -6.94
CA ASP A 106 -17.80 -5.49 -5.59
C ASP A 106 -17.46 -4.07 -5.12
N PRO A 107 -18.47 -3.21 -4.87
CA PRO A 107 -18.24 -1.85 -4.41
C PRO A 107 -17.51 -1.74 -3.08
N TYR A 108 -17.57 -2.76 -2.23
CA TYR A 108 -16.92 -2.78 -0.92
C TYR A 108 -15.42 -2.50 -0.97
N TYR A 109 -14.76 -3.01 -2.02
CA TYR A 109 -13.31 -2.87 -2.20
C TYR A 109 -12.91 -1.52 -2.80
N TYR A 110 -13.85 -0.70 -3.28
CA TYR A 110 -13.54 0.59 -3.90
C TYR A 110 -14.29 1.77 -3.28
N SER A 111 -15.01 1.54 -2.18
CA SER A 111 -15.62 2.58 -1.35
C SER A 111 -14.69 3.06 -0.26
N ASP A 112 -15.10 4.11 0.46
CA ASP A 112 -14.51 4.55 1.73
C ASP A 112 -12.97 4.59 1.74
N ILE A 113 -12.34 4.10 2.81
CA ILE A 113 -10.89 3.97 2.91
C ILE A 113 -10.33 2.90 1.97
N ASN A 114 -11.14 1.91 1.56
CA ASN A 114 -10.75 0.87 0.61
C ASN A 114 -10.44 1.41 -0.79
N ARG A 115 -10.79 2.65 -1.10
CA ARG A 115 -10.30 3.28 -2.33
C ARG A 115 -8.77 3.45 -2.37
N TRP A 116 -8.10 3.62 -1.22
CA TRP A 116 -6.65 3.86 -1.11
C TRP A 116 -5.84 2.62 -0.75
N ARG A 117 -5.83 1.60 -1.62
CA ARG A 117 -5.21 0.30 -1.30
C ARG A 117 -3.87 0.01 -1.97
N ARG A 118 -3.44 0.81 -2.96
CA ARG A 118 -2.15 0.55 -3.65
C ARG A 118 -0.98 1.09 -2.84
N VAL A 119 -0.24 0.21 -2.20
CA VAL A 119 1.06 0.52 -1.60
C VAL A 119 2.12 0.44 -2.69
N VAL A 120 2.95 1.47 -2.78
CA VAL A 120 4.06 1.55 -3.74
C VAL A 120 5.36 1.73 -2.98
N GLY A 121 6.35 0.90 -3.29
CA GLY A 121 7.72 1.00 -2.82
C GLY A 121 7.88 0.83 -1.32
N GLU A 122 7.11 -0.07 -0.69
CA GLU A 122 7.40 -0.49 0.68
C GLU A 122 8.83 -1.02 0.77
N LYS A 123 9.62 -0.46 1.67
CA LYS A 123 11.06 -0.69 1.70
C LYS A 123 11.40 -1.78 2.70
N VAL A 124 12.22 -2.74 2.30
CA VAL A 124 12.78 -3.72 3.24
C VAL A 124 14.22 -4.01 2.91
N ARG A 125 15.12 -3.73 3.85
CA ARG A 125 16.45 -4.35 3.83
C ARG A 125 16.27 -5.83 4.13
N ILE A 126 16.87 -6.70 3.30
CA ILE A 126 16.71 -8.15 3.46
C ILE A 126 16.99 -8.55 4.93
N PRO A 127 15.99 -9.17 5.61
CA PRO A 127 16.09 -9.52 7.03
C PRO A 127 17.14 -10.59 7.31
N ILE A 128 17.41 -10.83 8.59
CA ILE A 128 18.25 -11.95 9.00
C ILE A 128 17.52 -13.25 8.64
N PRO A 129 18.19 -14.22 7.99
CA PRO A 129 17.59 -15.51 7.68
C PRO A 129 17.22 -16.28 8.95
N VAL A 130 16.06 -16.92 8.93
CA VAL A 130 15.55 -17.76 10.03
C VAL A 130 15.15 -19.14 9.48
N PRO A 131 15.07 -20.16 10.35
CA PRO A 131 14.40 -21.41 10.02
C PRO A 131 12.91 -21.17 9.77
N THR A 132 12.38 -21.75 8.69
CA THR A 132 10.96 -21.72 8.32
C THR A 132 10.49 -23.14 8.00
N MET A 133 9.20 -23.32 7.74
CA MET A 133 8.64 -24.63 7.36
C MET A 133 9.16 -25.20 6.02
N VAL A 134 9.87 -24.38 5.23
CA VAL A 134 10.41 -24.75 3.91
C VAL A 134 11.94 -24.62 3.83
N GLY A 135 12.61 -24.62 4.99
CA GLY A 135 14.06 -24.44 5.11
C GLY A 135 14.44 -23.04 5.60
N GLN A 136 15.63 -22.56 5.26
CA GLN A 136 16.07 -21.21 5.62
C GLN A 136 15.53 -20.15 4.65
N GLY A 137 15.07 -19.02 5.18
CA GLY A 137 14.62 -17.86 4.41
C GLY A 137 14.62 -16.59 5.26
N SER A 138 14.76 -15.43 4.62
CA SER A 138 14.64 -14.15 5.31
C SER A 138 13.18 -13.71 5.30
N VAL A 139 12.50 -13.84 6.44
CA VAL A 139 11.05 -13.61 6.58
C VAL A 139 10.74 -12.11 6.58
N TYR A 140 9.77 -11.71 5.77
CA TYR A 140 9.16 -10.39 5.83
C TYR A 140 7.64 -10.48 5.73
N VAL A 141 6.94 -9.84 6.67
CA VAL A 141 5.49 -9.73 6.65
C VAL A 141 5.11 -8.32 6.22
N LEU A 142 4.38 -8.20 5.11
CA LEU A 142 3.98 -6.91 4.53
C LEU A 142 3.38 -5.98 5.58
N ALA A 143 3.80 -4.73 5.59
CA ALA A 143 3.45 -3.78 6.65
C ALA A 143 2.00 -3.31 6.59
N ALA A 144 1.29 -3.45 5.48
CA ALA A 144 -0.15 -3.20 5.37
C ALA A 144 -0.95 -4.41 4.91
N GLY A 145 -0.32 -5.59 4.78
CA GLY A 145 -1.01 -6.83 4.40
C GLY A 145 -2.16 -7.17 5.36
N PRO A 146 -3.12 -8.02 4.97
CA PRO A 146 -3.13 -8.93 3.80
C PRO A 146 -3.22 -8.20 2.45
N PHE A 147 -2.85 -8.87 1.37
CA PHE A 147 -2.88 -8.30 0.02
C PHE A 147 -3.78 -9.10 -0.94
N VAL A 148 -4.22 -8.43 -2.00
CA VAL A 148 -4.90 -9.07 -3.12
C VAL A 148 -3.87 -9.78 -3.97
N ASP A 149 -3.89 -11.09 -3.96
CA ASP A 149 -3.13 -11.96 -4.85
C ASP A 149 -4.09 -12.51 -5.91
N GLN A 150 -4.41 -11.70 -6.93
CA GLN A 150 -5.07 -12.23 -8.13
C GLN A 150 -3.98 -12.71 -9.07
N PRO A 151 -3.78 -14.03 -9.22
CA PRO A 151 -2.87 -14.52 -10.22
C PRO A 151 -3.53 -14.27 -11.58
N LEU A 152 -2.99 -13.34 -12.38
CA LEU A 152 -3.27 -13.30 -13.81
C LEU A 152 -2.73 -14.60 -14.39
N TYR A 153 -3.63 -15.45 -14.86
CA TYR A 153 -3.24 -16.53 -15.75
C TYR A 153 -2.74 -15.89 -17.04
N ASP A 154 -1.46 -16.05 -17.33
CA ASP A 154 -0.96 -15.77 -18.68
C ASP A 154 -1.16 -17.04 -19.53
N PRO A 155 -2.13 -17.05 -20.46
CA PRO A 155 -2.38 -18.20 -21.31
C PRO A 155 -1.24 -18.49 -22.31
N VAL A 156 -0.34 -17.52 -22.54
CA VAL A 156 0.77 -17.64 -23.50
C VAL A 156 1.99 -18.29 -22.85
N SER A 157 2.40 -17.85 -21.66
CA SER A 157 3.53 -18.46 -20.94
C SER A 157 3.13 -19.62 -20.02
N GLN A 158 1.83 -19.85 -19.81
CA GLN A 158 1.31 -20.79 -18.80
C GLN A 158 1.84 -20.50 -17.38
N VAL A 159 2.25 -19.25 -17.11
CA VAL A 159 2.74 -18.81 -15.80
C VAL A 159 1.71 -17.89 -15.17
N TRP A 160 1.36 -18.19 -13.93
CA TRP A 160 0.55 -17.30 -13.10
C TRP A 160 1.41 -16.12 -12.64
N ARG A 161 0.96 -14.89 -12.90
CA ARG A 161 1.62 -13.68 -12.37
C ARG A 161 0.76 -12.97 -11.38
N LEU A 162 1.42 -12.44 -10.37
CA LEU A 162 0.81 -11.57 -9.39
C LEU A 162 0.62 -10.19 -10.03
N SER A 163 -0.57 -9.86 -10.51
CA SER A 163 -0.85 -8.49 -10.99
C SER A 163 -0.75 -7.45 -9.87
N ASN A 164 -0.74 -7.91 -8.62
CA ASN A 164 -0.88 -7.10 -7.43
C ASN A 164 0.25 -7.27 -6.41
N LEU A 165 1.36 -7.92 -6.80
CA LEU A 165 2.61 -7.91 -6.04
C LEU A 165 3.79 -7.77 -7.02
N ASN A 166 4.54 -6.70 -6.87
CA ASN A 166 5.82 -6.50 -7.57
C ASN A 166 6.92 -6.29 -6.55
N VAL A 167 8.05 -6.96 -6.72
CA VAL A 167 9.20 -6.89 -5.82
C VAL A 167 10.43 -6.56 -6.63
N TYR A 168 11.06 -5.43 -6.36
CA TYR A 168 12.20 -4.93 -7.14
C TYR A 168 13.29 -4.34 -6.25
N GLY A 169 14.51 -4.24 -6.77
CA GLY A 169 15.64 -3.61 -6.08
C GLY A 169 15.66 -2.10 -6.25
N SER A 170 16.75 -1.46 -5.84
CA SER A 170 16.94 -0.02 -6.03
C SER A 170 17.03 0.34 -7.53
N PRO A 171 16.63 1.57 -7.92
CA PRO A 171 16.76 2.04 -9.28
C PRO A 171 18.20 1.97 -9.81
N MET A 172 18.33 1.47 -11.03
CA MET A 172 19.58 1.39 -11.75
C MET A 172 20.00 2.76 -12.30
N VAL A 173 21.30 2.90 -12.57
CA VAL A 173 21.88 4.12 -13.11
C VAL A 173 21.77 4.10 -14.63
N ARG A 174 21.09 5.10 -15.19
CA ARG A 174 21.05 5.33 -16.63
C ARG A 174 22.39 5.81 -17.15
N ILE A 175 22.79 5.25 -18.29
CA ILE A 175 23.80 5.80 -19.17
C ILE A 175 23.08 6.27 -20.43
N TRP A 176 23.23 7.56 -20.76
CA TRP A 176 22.74 8.06 -22.04
C TRP A 176 23.56 7.43 -23.16
N TRP A 177 22.88 6.82 -24.12
CA TRP A 177 23.48 6.24 -25.29
C TRP A 177 22.68 6.66 -26.51
N GLN A 178 23.37 7.14 -27.51
CA GLN A 178 22.82 7.39 -28.83
C GLN A 178 23.65 6.50 -29.74
N ALA A 179 23.02 5.48 -30.32
CA ALA A 179 23.74 4.51 -31.13
C ALA A 179 24.34 5.22 -32.36
N GLN A 180 25.67 5.30 -32.41
CA GLN A 180 26.37 5.35 -33.69
C GLN A 180 26.68 3.88 -34.06
N GLU A 181 26.00 3.37 -35.08
CA GLU A 181 26.39 2.12 -35.77
C GLU A 181 26.35 0.83 -34.93
N ASP A 182 25.22 0.51 -34.27
CA ASP A 182 24.94 -0.78 -33.59
C ASP A 182 25.96 -1.26 -32.52
N ALA A 183 26.96 -0.46 -32.18
CA ALA A 183 27.96 -0.82 -31.19
C ALA A 183 27.34 -0.91 -29.77
N PRO A 184 27.66 -1.95 -28.99
CA PRO A 184 27.14 -2.08 -27.64
C PRO A 184 27.65 -0.95 -26.73
N PRO A 185 26.79 -0.39 -25.86
CA PRO A 185 27.20 0.65 -24.92
C PRO A 185 28.23 0.11 -23.92
N PRO A 186 29.16 0.95 -23.42
CA PRO A 186 30.19 0.55 -22.47
C PRO A 186 29.62 0.39 -21.05
N LEU A 187 28.72 -0.57 -20.85
CA LEU A 187 28.17 -0.92 -19.53
C LEU A 187 29.27 -1.59 -18.71
N ARG A 188 29.71 -0.93 -17.63
CA ARG A 188 30.84 -1.41 -16.81
C ARG A 188 30.41 -2.22 -15.60
N ARG A 189 29.15 -2.10 -15.19
CA ARG A 189 28.67 -2.68 -13.93
C ARG A 189 27.22 -3.16 -14.04
N PRO A 190 26.83 -4.19 -13.26
CA PRO A 190 25.47 -4.73 -13.28
C PRO A 190 24.35 -3.73 -12.97
N HIS A 191 24.64 -2.61 -12.27
CA HIS A 191 23.62 -1.62 -11.87
C HIS A 191 23.41 -0.52 -12.91
N GLN A 192 24.03 -0.66 -14.08
CA GLN A 192 23.92 0.30 -15.17
C GLN A 192 23.00 -0.28 -16.25
N TYR A 193 22.20 0.58 -16.85
CA TYR A 193 21.53 0.32 -18.12
C TYR A 193 21.80 1.47 -19.06
N ALA A 194 21.72 1.22 -20.36
CA ALA A 194 21.73 2.26 -21.37
C ALA A 194 20.42 2.23 -22.15
N ILE A 195 19.94 3.38 -22.59
CA ILE A 195 18.72 3.47 -23.39
C ILE A 195 18.94 4.47 -24.51
N ASP A 196 18.43 4.11 -25.69
CA ASP A 196 18.37 4.93 -26.88
C ASP A 196 16.90 5.08 -27.27
N TYR A 197 16.45 6.32 -27.39
CA TYR A 197 15.06 6.66 -27.74
C TYR A 197 14.86 6.88 -29.23
N ASP A 198 15.95 6.96 -29.99
CA ASP A 198 15.98 7.36 -31.41
C ASP A 198 16.61 6.25 -32.26
N ALA A 199 16.44 4.97 -31.88
CA ALA A 199 17.14 3.87 -32.52
C ALA A 199 16.69 3.60 -33.98
N SER A 200 15.79 4.41 -34.53
CA SER A 200 15.40 4.36 -35.93
C SER A 200 16.23 5.33 -36.79
N ASP A 201 16.78 4.83 -37.91
CA ASP A 201 17.61 5.61 -38.86
C ASP A 201 16.87 6.82 -39.49
N ASP A 202 15.54 6.90 -39.34
CA ASP A 202 14.68 7.93 -39.92
C ASP A 202 14.31 9.07 -38.94
N GLY A 203 14.77 9.02 -37.68
CA GLY A 203 14.47 10.02 -36.66
C GLY A 203 13.02 10.02 -36.17
N SER A 204 12.23 8.98 -36.48
CA SER A 204 10.82 8.86 -36.08
C SER A 204 10.60 8.65 -34.57
N HIS A 205 11.66 8.37 -33.80
CA HIS A 205 11.61 7.96 -32.38
C HIS A 205 10.75 6.70 -32.16
N ASP A 206 10.54 5.90 -33.21
CA ASP A 206 9.61 4.78 -33.15
C ASP A 206 10.25 3.53 -32.51
N ASP A 207 11.59 3.37 -32.56
CA ASP A 207 12.29 2.24 -31.94
C ASP A 207 13.08 2.68 -30.70
N VAL A 208 12.64 2.21 -29.53
CA VAL A 208 13.35 2.42 -28.26
C VAL A 208 14.08 1.15 -27.90
N VAL A 209 15.39 1.26 -27.67
CA VAL A 209 16.26 0.14 -27.33
C VAL A 209 16.89 0.36 -25.97
N ILE A 210 16.87 -0.68 -25.13
CA ILE A 210 17.54 -0.70 -23.85
C ILE A 210 18.62 -1.78 -23.83
N TRP A 211 19.75 -1.49 -23.19
CA TRP A 211 20.84 -2.44 -22.99
C TRP A 211 21.05 -2.72 -21.51
N PHE A 212 21.25 -4.00 -21.21
CA PHE A 212 21.58 -4.49 -19.88
C PHE A 212 22.99 -5.05 -19.79
N TYR A 213 23.58 -4.90 -18.62
CA TYR A 213 24.88 -5.51 -18.33
C TYR A 213 24.79 -7.05 -18.44
N PRO A 214 25.79 -7.70 -19.06
CA PRO A 214 25.78 -9.15 -19.27
C PRO A 214 25.79 -9.94 -17.95
N THR A 215 24.90 -10.93 -17.84
CA THR A 215 24.91 -11.92 -16.76
C THR A 215 24.71 -13.34 -17.29
N PRO A 216 25.44 -14.36 -16.78
CA PRO A 216 25.39 -15.74 -17.30
C PRO A 216 24.16 -16.52 -16.83
N TYR A 217 23.18 -15.86 -16.23
CA TYR A 217 21.92 -16.45 -15.78
C TYR A 217 20.76 -15.47 -16.06
N PRO A 218 19.54 -15.97 -16.23
CA PRO A 218 18.36 -15.15 -16.46
C PRO A 218 18.10 -14.19 -15.29
N ARG A 219 17.89 -12.91 -15.62
CA ARG A 219 17.46 -11.87 -14.69
C ARG A 219 16.21 -11.17 -15.24
N ASP A 220 15.35 -10.76 -14.33
CA ASP A 220 14.17 -9.97 -14.64
C ASP A 220 14.42 -8.52 -14.22
N PHE A 221 13.86 -7.57 -14.98
CA PHE A 221 13.95 -6.15 -14.70
C PHE A 221 12.57 -5.51 -14.77
N THR A 222 12.28 -4.58 -13.88
CA THR A 222 11.08 -3.75 -13.99
C THR A 222 11.45 -2.40 -14.62
N ILE A 223 10.66 -1.95 -15.58
CA ILE A 223 10.77 -0.63 -16.20
C ILE A 223 9.44 0.11 -16.02
N SER A 224 9.51 1.31 -15.46
CA SER A 224 8.37 2.24 -15.46
C SER A 224 8.71 3.49 -16.25
N TYR A 225 7.78 4.00 -17.04
CA TYR A 225 8.00 5.17 -17.88
C TYR A 225 6.69 5.86 -18.24
N ASP A 226 6.82 7.09 -18.74
CA ASP A 226 5.69 7.87 -19.25
C ASP A 226 5.68 7.79 -20.79
N TYR A 227 4.49 7.76 -21.39
CA TYR A 227 4.32 7.68 -22.84
C TYR A 227 3.11 8.46 -23.32
N TYR A 228 3.16 8.96 -24.55
CA TYR A 228 2.04 9.56 -25.24
C TYR A 228 1.30 8.49 -26.06
N ASP A 229 -0.01 8.36 -25.84
CA ASP A 229 -0.84 7.35 -26.50
C ASP A 229 -1.56 7.94 -27.72
N GLY A 230 -1.05 7.65 -28.92
CA GLY A 230 -1.64 8.11 -30.19
C GLY A 230 -3.06 7.61 -30.42
N ASN A 231 -3.46 6.49 -29.81
CA ASN A 231 -4.82 5.93 -29.93
C ASN A 231 -5.84 6.64 -29.02
N ASP A 232 -5.37 7.39 -28.03
CA ASP A 232 -6.21 8.14 -27.08
C ASP A 232 -5.91 9.65 -27.15
N GLY A 233 -5.74 10.16 -28.37
CA GLY A 233 -5.54 11.59 -28.64
C GLY A 233 -4.25 12.15 -28.07
N TRP A 234 -3.17 11.35 -28.05
CA TRP A 234 -1.85 11.71 -27.55
C TRP A 234 -1.81 12.12 -26.06
N LYS A 235 -2.71 11.56 -25.25
CA LYS A 235 -2.66 11.76 -23.80
C LYS A 235 -1.42 11.08 -23.21
N LEU A 236 -0.75 11.77 -22.29
CA LEU A 236 0.35 11.18 -21.52
C LEU A 236 -0.23 10.22 -20.48
N LYS A 237 0.35 9.02 -20.43
CA LYS A 237 0.05 7.96 -19.46
C LYS A 237 1.37 7.45 -18.88
N SER A 238 1.29 6.70 -17.79
CA SER A 238 2.44 6.01 -17.20
C SER A 238 2.17 4.52 -17.15
N VAL A 239 3.19 3.71 -17.36
CA VAL A 239 3.09 2.25 -17.27
C VAL A 239 4.29 1.70 -16.52
N SER A 240 4.12 0.51 -15.92
CA SER A 240 5.21 -0.32 -15.42
C SER A 240 5.11 -1.69 -16.09
N LYS A 241 6.24 -2.20 -16.60
CA LYS A 241 6.35 -3.48 -17.29
C LYS A 241 7.53 -4.27 -16.73
N THR A 242 7.46 -5.59 -16.84
CA THR A 242 8.58 -6.49 -16.56
C THR A 242 9.27 -6.84 -17.88
N ILE A 243 10.59 -6.78 -17.91
CA ILE A 243 11.47 -7.28 -18.95
C ILE A 243 12.06 -8.60 -18.42
N PRO A 244 11.47 -9.75 -18.79
CA PRO A 244 11.86 -11.04 -18.25
C PRO A 244 13.13 -11.60 -18.93
N ASN A 245 13.78 -12.56 -18.26
CA ASN A 245 14.76 -13.47 -18.86
C ASN A 245 15.93 -12.82 -19.61
N VAL A 246 16.39 -11.68 -19.15
CA VAL A 246 17.59 -11.03 -19.68
C VAL A 246 18.81 -11.84 -19.28
N VAL A 247 19.53 -12.39 -20.27
CA VAL A 247 20.70 -13.26 -20.07
C VAL A 247 21.72 -13.03 -21.19
N SER A 248 23.01 -13.09 -20.86
CA SER A 248 24.10 -13.07 -21.82
C SER A 248 25.03 -14.26 -21.59
N LEU A 249 25.09 -15.15 -22.58
CA LEU A 249 26.02 -16.29 -22.59
C LEU A 249 27.38 -15.93 -23.23
N THR A 250 27.43 -14.84 -23.98
CA THR A 250 28.62 -14.36 -24.70
C THR A 250 29.44 -13.36 -23.89
N GLY A 251 28.87 -12.81 -22.81
CA GLY A 251 29.50 -11.74 -22.03
C GLY A 251 29.31 -10.35 -22.64
N GLU A 252 28.57 -10.22 -23.73
CA GLU A 252 28.23 -8.93 -24.35
C GLU A 252 26.94 -8.33 -23.76
N PRO A 253 26.82 -6.99 -23.69
CA PRO A 253 25.59 -6.32 -23.29
C PRO A 253 24.36 -6.83 -24.05
N VAL A 254 23.27 -7.06 -23.34
CA VAL A 254 22.02 -7.59 -23.92
C VAL A 254 21.19 -6.44 -24.47
N LYS A 255 21.01 -6.40 -25.79
CA LYS A 255 20.12 -5.45 -26.50
C LYS A 255 18.67 -5.93 -26.41
N ILE A 256 17.76 -5.06 -25.99
CA ILE A 256 16.32 -5.31 -25.92
C ILE A 256 15.59 -4.18 -26.65
N GLU A 257 14.90 -4.51 -27.74
CA GLU A 257 14.02 -3.59 -28.47
C GLU A 257 12.64 -3.58 -27.81
N LEU A 258 12.24 -2.46 -27.20
CA LEU A 258 11.05 -2.43 -26.34
C LEU A 258 9.74 -2.71 -27.10
N ARG A 259 9.69 -2.44 -28.40
CA ARG A 259 8.48 -2.61 -29.23
C ARG A 259 8.30 -4.05 -29.74
N SER A 260 9.39 -4.78 -29.91
CA SER A 260 9.38 -6.19 -30.35
C SER A 260 9.51 -7.16 -29.19
N TYR A 261 10.12 -6.73 -28.07
CA TYR A 261 10.27 -7.53 -26.87
C TYR A 261 8.94 -7.64 -26.13
N VAL A 262 8.50 -8.87 -25.91
CA VAL A 262 7.24 -9.16 -25.27
C VAL A 262 7.48 -9.27 -23.77
N GLY A 263 6.87 -8.34 -23.05
CA GLY A 263 6.70 -8.45 -21.62
C GLY A 263 5.89 -9.70 -21.31
N PRO A 264 5.93 -10.16 -20.07
CA PRO A 264 5.45 -11.49 -19.84
C PRO A 264 3.90 -11.44 -19.89
N ASP A 265 3.23 -10.28 -19.90
CA ASP A 265 1.78 -10.13 -20.17
C ASP A 265 1.38 -10.46 -21.62
N GLY A 266 2.31 -10.98 -22.43
CA GLY A 266 2.10 -11.28 -23.83
C GLY A 266 2.03 -10.03 -24.72
N ARG A 267 2.27 -8.84 -24.14
CA ARG A 267 2.25 -7.56 -24.84
C ARG A 267 3.67 -7.02 -25.00
N PRO A 268 3.94 -6.24 -26.05
CA PRO A 268 5.17 -5.49 -26.15
C PRO A 268 5.42 -4.65 -24.90
N ILE A 269 6.69 -4.47 -24.52
CA ILE A 269 7.03 -3.53 -23.45
C ILE A 269 6.52 -2.14 -23.84
N LEU A 270 6.79 -1.69 -25.06
CA LEU A 270 6.27 -0.45 -25.67
C LEU A 270 5.24 -0.77 -26.75
N GLU A 271 3.95 -0.51 -26.50
CA GLU A 271 2.87 -0.84 -27.44
C GLU A 271 2.86 0.06 -28.70
N SER A 272 2.27 -0.44 -29.79
CA SER A 272 2.11 0.31 -31.03
C SER A 272 1.26 1.57 -30.84
N GLY A 273 1.69 2.70 -31.42
CA GLY A 273 1.06 4.01 -31.22
C GLY A 273 1.46 4.71 -29.91
N TRP A 274 2.29 4.08 -29.06
CA TRP A 274 2.88 4.73 -27.89
C TRP A 274 4.23 5.34 -28.24
N ARG A 275 4.41 6.60 -27.84
CA ARG A 275 5.70 7.30 -27.88
C ARG A 275 6.20 7.52 -26.47
N MET A 276 7.29 6.83 -26.12
CA MET A 276 7.92 6.96 -24.82
C MET A 276 8.49 8.37 -24.64
N ARG A 277 8.25 8.98 -23.49
CA ARG A 277 8.87 10.26 -23.14
C ARG A 277 10.31 10.00 -22.72
N GLY A 278 11.27 10.45 -23.53
CA GLY A 278 12.68 10.41 -23.20
C GLY A 278 12.96 11.02 -21.83
N GLY A 279 13.83 10.37 -21.05
CA GLY A 279 14.17 10.83 -19.71
C GLY A 279 13.27 10.32 -18.59
N SER A 280 12.07 9.81 -18.90
CA SER A 280 11.02 9.52 -17.90
C SER A 280 11.22 8.19 -17.15
N GLU A 281 11.98 7.27 -17.72
CA GLU A 281 12.06 5.90 -17.24
C GLU A 281 12.81 5.71 -15.93
N LEU A 282 12.41 4.66 -15.23
CA LEU A 282 13.03 4.13 -14.05
C LEU A 282 13.13 2.61 -14.25
N VAL A 283 14.36 2.11 -14.25
CA VAL A 283 14.66 0.68 -14.42
C VAL A 283 15.22 0.16 -13.10
N SER A 284 14.74 -0.99 -12.64
CA SER A 284 15.27 -1.68 -11.46
C SER A 284 15.37 -3.17 -11.74
N ARG A 285 16.24 -3.88 -11.01
CA ARG A 285 16.21 -5.36 -11.04
C ARG A 285 14.96 -5.85 -10.35
N GLU A 286 14.28 -6.83 -10.92
CA GLU A 286 13.13 -7.47 -10.32
C GLU A 286 13.59 -8.68 -9.51
N PHE A 287 12.94 -8.93 -8.37
CA PHE A 287 13.12 -10.17 -7.64
C PHE A 287 12.28 -11.24 -8.31
N ARG A 288 12.89 -12.37 -8.65
CA ARG A 288 12.20 -13.50 -9.26
C ARG A 288 11.42 -14.28 -8.22
N LEU A 289 10.13 -14.47 -8.46
CA LEU A 289 9.29 -15.35 -7.65
C LEU A 289 9.66 -16.82 -7.94
N LEU A 290 9.98 -17.58 -6.89
CA LEU A 290 10.20 -19.01 -6.98
C LEU A 290 9.00 -19.78 -6.41
N PRO A 291 8.66 -20.96 -6.97
CA PRO A 291 7.81 -21.93 -6.31
C PRO A 291 8.31 -22.25 -4.90
N LEU A 292 7.38 -22.43 -3.96
CA LEU A 292 7.71 -22.60 -2.54
C LEU A 292 8.72 -23.75 -2.30
N ALA A 293 8.53 -24.87 -2.99
CA ALA A 293 9.37 -26.07 -2.90
C ALA A 293 10.71 -25.99 -3.67
N GLN A 294 10.89 -25.00 -4.55
CA GLN A 294 12.12 -24.86 -5.33
C GLN A 294 13.28 -24.40 -4.44
N ALA A 295 14.47 -24.99 -4.57
CA ALA A 295 15.65 -24.53 -3.83
C ALA A 295 16.09 -23.13 -4.28
N TRP A 296 16.68 -22.36 -3.36
CA TRP A 296 17.32 -21.08 -3.67
C TRP A 296 18.49 -21.27 -4.64
N SER A 297 18.67 -20.33 -5.57
CA SER A 297 19.86 -20.28 -6.41
C SER A 297 20.91 -19.32 -5.83
N ASP A 298 21.98 -19.08 -6.60
CA ASP A 298 23.02 -18.11 -6.25
C ASP A 298 22.59 -16.65 -6.50
N ASP A 299 21.44 -16.39 -7.15
CA ASP A 299 20.93 -15.04 -7.36
C ASP A 299 20.27 -14.48 -6.09
N PRO A 300 20.76 -13.37 -5.51
CA PRO A 300 20.16 -12.76 -4.32
C PRO A 300 18.80 -12.10 -4.58
N TYR A 301 18.41 -11.89 -5.86
CA TYR A 301 17.12 -11.32 -6.26
C TYR A 301 16.06 -12.41 -6.44
N GLU A 302 15.89 -13.25 -5.43
CA GLU A 302 14.88 -14.30 -5.42
C GLU A 302 14.01 -14.18 -4.17
N PHE A 303 12.73 -14.45 -4.34
CA PHE A 303 11.79 -14.51 -3.24
C PHE A 303 10.75 -15.60 -3.44
N LYS A 304 10.05 -15.95 -2.36
CA LYS A 304 8.91 -16.87 -2.34
C LYS A 304 7.79 -16.23 -1.53
N ILE A 305 6.58 -16.70 -1.75
CA ILE A 305 5.45 -16.43 -0.87
C ILE A 305 5.26 -17.66 0.01
N LEU A 306 5.31 -17.49 1.33
CA LEU A 306 5.33 -18.61 2.27
C LEU A 306 4.00 -19.38 2.30
N HIS A 307 2.89 -18.66 2.24
CA HIS A 307 1.55 -19.22 2.29
C HIS A 307 0.86 -19.06 0.95
N GLY A 308 0.14 -20.10 0.52
CA GLY A 308 -0.70 -20.03 -0.68
C GLY A 308 -1.88 -19.08 -0.50
N ASN A 309 -2.59 -18.82 -1.59
CA ASN A 309 -3.75 -17.94 -1.56
C ASN A 309 -4.89 -18.54 -0.72
N ILE A 310 -5.54 -17.67 0.04
CA ILE A 310 -6.78 -17.93 0.74
C ILE A 310 -7.92 -17.65 -0.22
N GLY A 311 -8.59 -18.72 -0.66
CA GLY A 311 -9.59 -18.60 -1.71
C GLY A 311 -8.99 -18.12 -3.04
N PRO A 312 -9.77 -17.42 -3.89
CA PRO A 312 -9.34 -17.15 -5.27
C PRO A 312 -8.33 -16.01 -5.41
N TYR A 313 -8.21 -15.12 -4.41
CA TYR A 313 -7.55 -13.83 -4.64
C TYR A 313 -6.84 -13.18 -3.44
N ALA A 314 -6.79 -13.80 -2.27
CA ALA A 314 -6.26 -13.15 -1.06
C ALA A 314 -5.03 -13.88 -0.54
N ASN A 315 -4.08 -13.14 0.04
CA ASN A 315 -2.89 -13.73 0.64
C ASN A 315 -2.49 -12.96 1.90
N VAL A 316 -2.04 -13.68 2.93
CA VAL A 316 -1.65 -13.10 4.24
C VAL A 316 -0.47 -12.12 4.13
N GLY A 317 0.34 -12.18 3.07
CA GLY A 317 1.44 -11.24 2.84
C GLY A 317 2.72 -11.61 3.57
N VAL A 318 3.08 -12.90 3.58
CA VAL A 318 4.36 -13.37 4.14
C VAL A 318 5.30 -13.75 3.01
N LEU A 319 6.38 -12.99 2.87
CA LEU A 319 7.43 -13.17 1.88
C LEU A 319 8.67 -13.82 2.51
N LEU A 320 9.32 -14.70 1.77
CA LEU A 320 10.66 -15.19 2.08
C LEU A 320 11.63 -14.68 1.02
N PHE A 321 12.66 -13.98 1.42
CA PHE A 321 13.77 -13.62 0.52
C PHE A 321 14.88 -14.66 0.59
N ASN A 322 15.62 -14.81 -0.51
CA ASN A 322 16.83 -15.63 -0.54
C ASN A 322 17.79 -15.17 0.57
N PRO A 323 18.24 -16.06 1.46
CA PRO A 323 19.16 -15.74 2.55
C PRO A 323 20.41 -14.98 2.11
N ARG A 324 20.92 -15.24 0.90
CA ARG A 324 22.09 -14.56 0.34
C ARG A 324 21.89 -13.06 0.14
N GLY A 325 20.64 -12.62 -0.04
CA GLY A 325 20.30 -11.20 -0.16
C GLY A 325 20.65 -10.38 1.09
N ARG A 326 20.74 -11.01 2.27
CA ARG A 326 21.08 -10.31 3.53
C ARG A 326 22.44 -9.64 3.50
N ASP A 327 23.44 -10.38 3.01
CA ASP A 327 24.85 -9.95 2.98
C ASP A 327 25.26 -9.41 1.62
N TYR A 328 24.35 -9.46 0.63
CA TYR A 328 24.58 -8.86 -0.68
C TYR A 328 24.57 -7.33 -0.60
N THR A 329 25.45 -6.71 -1.38
CA THR A 329 25.53 -5.25 -1.49
C THR A 329 25.41 -4.82 -2.94
N GLU A 330 24.68 -3.74 -3.15
CA GLU A 330 24.55 -3.07 -4.43
C GLU A 330 25.43 -1.83 -4.47
N ARG A 331 25.97 -1.52 -5.65
CA ARG A 331 26.60 -0.23 -5.89
C ARG A 331 25.61 0.67 -6.59
N THR A 332 25.30 1.80 -5.97
CA THR A 332 24.42 2.84 -6.50
C THR A 332 25.23 4.09 -6.83
N ALA A 333 24.57 5.12 -7.36
CA ALA A 333 25.18 6.43 -7.57
C ALA A 333 25.71 7.08 -6.27
N ARG A 334 25.23 6.65 -5.09
CA ARG A 334 25.60 7.20 -3.79
C ARG A 334 26.60 6.35 -2.99
N GLY A 335 26.97 5.17 -3.49
CA GLY A 335 27.96 4.30 -2.83
C GLY A 335 27.58 2.83 -2.87
N VAL A 336 28.16 2.04 -1.96
CA VAL A 336 27.81 0.63 -1.77
C VAL A 336 26.76 0.58 -0.66
N VAL A 337 25.59 0.01 -0.94
CA VAL A 337 24.45 -0.10 -0.04
C VAL A 337 24.03 -1.57 0.12
N PRO A 338 23.44 -1.98 1.24
CA PRO A 338 22.84 -3.32 1.36
C PRO A 338 21.71 -3.52 0.35
N LEU A 339 21.50 -4.77 -0.07
CA LEU A 339 20.33 -5.10 -0.89
C LEU A 339 19.04 -4.73 -0.16
N THR A 340 18.20 -3.98 -0.86
CA THR A 340 16.91 -3.54 -0.37
C THR A 340 15.86 -3.90 -1.41
N ALA A 341 14.79 -4.57 -0.97
CA ALA A 341 13.62 -4.80 -1.78
C ALA A 341 12.62 -3.65 -1.60
N HIS A 342 12.01 -3.28 -2.71
CA HIS A 342 10.89 -2.36 -2.85
C HIS A 342 9.69 -3.18 -3.28
N ILE A 343 8.60 -3.08 -2.53
CA ILE A 343 7.43 -3.93 -2.71
C ILE A 343 6.23 -3.05 -3.04
N ASP A 344 5.63 -3.29 -4.19
CA ASP A 344 4.34 -2.71 -4.56
C ASP A 344 3.26 -3.78 -4.39
N TYR A 345 2.17 -3.43 -3.71
CA TYR A 345 1.07 -4.37 -3.54
C TYR A 345 -0.27 -3.67 -3.31
N THR A 346 -1.36 -4.38 -3.57
CA THR A 346 -2.72 -3.89 -3.29
C THR A 346 -3.21 -4.51 -1.99
N VAL A 347 -3.41 -3.70 -0.96
CA VAL A 347 -3.98 -4.13 0.32
C VAL A 347 -5.37 -4.72 0.07
N LEU A 348 -5.67 -5.84 0.73
CA LEU A 348 -6.94 -6.54 0.55
C LEU A 348 -8.11 -5.66 1.01
N ASP A 349 -8.08 -5.25 2.28
CA ASP A 349 -9.16 -4.52 2.94
C ASP A 349 -8.63 -3.81 4.19
N TRP A 350 -8.81 -2.49 4.27
CA TRP A 350 -8.40 -1.68 5.42
C TRP A 350 -9.32 -1.80 6.63
N HIS A 351 -10.46 -2.50 6.50
CA HIS A 351 -11.29 -2.90 7.64
C HIS A 351 -10.75 -4.12 8.39
N ILE A 352 -9.79 -4.84 7.80
CA ILE A 352 -9.01 -5.85 8.52
C ILE A 352 -8.02 -5.11 9.40
N ILE A 353 -8.34 -5.05 10.69
CA ILE A 353 -7.49 -4.44 11.71
C ILE A 353 -6.28 -5.34 11.93
N ARG A 354 -5.10 -4.73 11.95
CA ARG A 354 -3.87 -5.42 12.33
C ARG A 354 -3.29 -4.89 13.62
N GLU A 355 -2.89 -5.79 14.50
CA GLU A 355 -2.19 -5.44 15.75
C GLU A 355 -1.00 -6.35 16.00
N ASP A 356 0.16 -5.74 16.22
CA ASP A 356 1.40 -6.46 16.56
C ASP A 356 1.55 -6.47 18.09
N ARG A 357 1.68 -7.65 18.70
CA ARG A 357 1.73 -7.84 20.14
C ARG A 357 2.82 -8.84 20.52
N LEU A 358 3.67 -8.47 21.48
CA LEU A 358 4.63 -9.38 22.08
C LEU A 358 3.91 -10.37 23.00
N VAL A 359 4.30 -11.63 22.95
CA VAL A 359 3.92 -12.68 23.91
C VAL A 359 5.03 -12.77 24.96
N PRO A 360 4.93 -12.11 26.13
CA PRO A 360 6.05 -12.07 27.07
C PRO A 360 6.29 -13.41 27.78
N THR A 361 5.22 -14.08 28.18
CA THR A 361 5.20 -15.36 28.90
C THR A 361 4.01 -16.17 28.43
N VAL A 362 3.98 -17.47 28.72
CA VAL A 362 2.84 -18.35 28.41
C VAL A 362 2.45 -19.12 29.68
N PRO A 363 1.15 -19.23 30.04
CA PRO A 363 -0.01 -18.68 29.32
C PRO A 363 -0.03 -17.15 29.32
N ALA A 364 -0.51 -16.55 28.23
CA ALA A 364 -0.61 -15.11 28.04
C ALA A 364 -2.04 -14.71 27.69
N GLU A 365 -2.53 -13.66 28.33
CA GLU A 365 -3.77 -12.98 27.95
C GLU A 365 -3.40 -11.69 27.20
N ILE A 366 -3.68 -11.67 25.89
CA ILE A 366 -3.39 -10.51 25.04
C ILE A 366 -4.68 -9.79 24.71
N ARG A 367 -4.78 -8.55 25.16
CA ARG A 367 -5.93 -7.69 24.88
C ARG A 367 -5.71 -6.86 23.62
N LEU A 368 -6.63 -6.98 22.67
CA LEU A 368 -6.70 -6.17 21.45
C LEU A 368 -7.31 -4.80 21.75
N ASN A 369 -7.15 -3.83 20.84
CA ASN A 369 -7.73 -2.51 21.06
C ASN A 369 -9.25 -2.50 20.91
N LEU A 370 -9.78 -3.30 19.99
CA LEU A 370 -11.22 -3.41 19.74
C LEU A 370 -11.82 -4.63 20.44
N ARG A 371 -13.13 -4.54 20.66
CA ARG A 371 -13.99 -5.57 21.25
C ARG A 371 -15.10 -5.90 20.27
N PHE A 372 -15.90 -6.92 20.57
CA PHE A 372 -16.98 -7.38 19.69
C PHE A 372 -16.42 -7.68 18.29
N LEU A 373 -15.44 -8.58 18.27
CA LEU A 373 -14.85 -9.08 17.05
C LEU A 373 -15.93 -9.85 16.28
N ARG A 374 -15.96 -9.66 14.96
CA ARG A 374 -16.92 -10.36 14.11
C ARG A 374 -16.61 -11.85 14.06
N LYS A 375 -17.65 -12.66 14.11
CA LYS A 375 -17.59 -14.11 13.94
C LYS A 375 -18.45 -14.55 12.76
N ARG A 376 -17.99 -15.55 12.00
CA ARG A 376 -18.70 -16.02 10.81
C ARG A 376 -20.13 -16.42 11.17
N GLY A 377 -21.08 -15.88 10.42
CA GLY A 377 -22.51 -16.06 10.65
C GLY A 377 -23.18 -14.92 11.43
N ASP A 378 -22.41 -13.98 12.00
CA ASP A 378 -22.96 -12.76 12.60
C ASP A 378 -23.71 -11.93 11.53
N LYS A 379 -24.77 -11.23 11.96
CA LYS A 379 -25.56 -10.38 11.07
C LYS A 379 -24.92 -9.00 10.95
N LEU A 380 -24.73 -8.56 9.70
CA LEU A 380 -24.26 -7.23 9.35
C LEU A 380 -25.43 -6.23 9.30
N ASP A 381 -25.10 -4.94 9.22
CA ASP A 381 -26.09 -3.84 9.16
C ASP A 381 -27.07 -3.98 7.99
N ASP A 382 -26.61 -4.53 6.87
CA ASP A 382 -27.40 -4.80 5.66
C ASP A 382 -28.17 -6.15 5.70
N GLN A 383 -28.22 -6.80 6.87
CA GLN A 383 -28.85 -8.10 7.11
C GLN A 383 -28.16 -9.31 6.43
N THR A 384 -27.07 -9.07 5.70
CA THR A 384 -26.21 -10.14 5.22
C THR A 384 -25.44 -10.77 6.40
N THR A 385 -24.82 -11.92 6.16
CA THR A 385 -24.01 -12.60 7.16
C THR A 385 -22.54 -12.32 6.94
N TYR A 386 -21.81 -12.06 8.01
CA TYR A 386 -20.36 -11.99 7.96
C TYR A 386 -19.79 -13.35 7.52
N GLU A 387 -19.00 -13.33 6.45
CA GLU A 387 -18.47 -14.53 5.80
C GLU A 387 -17.10 -14.95 6.36
N GLY A 388 -16.46 -14.10 7.16
CA GLY A 388 -15.07 -14.21 7.58
C GLY A 388 -14.27 -12.99 7.14
N LEU A 389 -12.96 -12.97 7.44
CA LEU A 389 -12.07 -11.86 7.10
C LEU A 389 -12.01 -11.55 5.60
N ILE A 390 -12.29 -12.55 4.77
CA ILE A 390 -12.17 -12.48 3.32
C ILE A 390 -13.54 -12.80 2.73
N ARG A 391 -14.11 -11.85 2.01
CA ARG A 391 -15.44 -11.96 1.38
C ARG A 391 -15.42 -12.91 0.19
N GLY A 392 -16.53 -13.55 -0.12
CA GLY A 392 -16.67 -14.41 -1.31
C GLY A 392 -15.80 -15.67 -1.30
N VAL A 393 -15.18 -16.01 -0.16
CA VAL A 393 -14.42 -17.25 0.00
C VAL A 393 -15.33 -18.37 0.47
N ASN A 394 -15.33 -19.48 -0.26
CA ASN A 394 -15.91 -20.72 0.24
C ASN A 394 -14.91 -21.44 1.14
N TRP A 395 -14.91 -21.12 2.43
CA TRP A 395 -13.98 -21.68 3.42
C TRP A 395 -13.98 -23.21 3.51
N ASN A 396 -15.04 -23.88 3.04
CA ASN A 396 -15.11 -25.34 3.06
C ASN A 396 -14.25 -26.02 1.98
N THR A 397 -13.68 -25.27 1.02
CA THR A 397 -12.78 -25.81 -0.01
C THR A 397 -11.32 -25.92 0.46
N LEU A 398 -10.93 -25.18 1.51
CA LEU A 398 -9.61 -25.28 2.11
C LEU A 398 -9.42 -26.64 2.82
N PRO A 399 -8.19 -27.15 3.01
CA PRO A 399 -7.97 -28.39 3.76
C PRO A 399 -8.57 -28.34 5.18
N PRO A 400 -9.18 -29.43 5.70
CA PRO A 400 -9.81 -29.44 7.03
C PRO A 400 -8.90 -29.02 8.20
N ASN A 401 -7.60 -29.29 8.06
CA ASN A 401 -6.58 -28.96 9.06
C ASN A 401 -5.91 -27.61 8.81
N ASP A 402 -6.36 -26.85 7.83
CA ASP A 402 -5.81 -25.51 7.56
C ASP A 402 -6.27 -24.54 8.67
N PRO A 403 -5.35 -23.84 9.36
CA PRO A 403 -5.71 -22.92 10.44
C PRO A 403 -6.68 -21.83 9.99
N LEU A 404 -6.57 -21.38 8.73
CA LEU A 404 -7.42 -20.35 8.16
C LEU A 404 -8.85 -20.87 7.90
N ARG A 405 -9.01 -22.17 7.64
CA ARG A 405 -10.33 -22.81 7.57
C ARG A 405 -10.96 -22.94 8.95
N GLN A 406 -10.16 -23.31 9.94
CA GLN A 406 -10.61 -23.53 11.31
C GLN A 406 -11.08 -22.22 11.95
N GLN A 407 -10.38 -21.12 11.69
CA GLN A 407 -10.73 -19.79 12.18
C GLN A 407 -10.72 -18.72 11.07
N PRO A 408 -11.77 -18.64 10.24
CA PRO A 408 -11.83 -17.70 9.10
C PRO A 408 -11.98 -16.22 9.51
N ASP A 409 -12.28 -15.97 10.78
CA ASP A 409 -12.62 -14.64 11.32
C ASP A 409 -11.43 -13.92 11.95
N PHE A 410 -10.37 -14.66 12.26
CA PHE A 410 -9.25 -14.19 13.04
C PHE A 410 -7.99 -14.97 12.65
N VAL A 411 -6.93 -14.26 12.30
CA VAL A 411 -5.66 -14.87 11.89
C VAL A 411 -4.53 -14.32 12.74
N ALA A 412 -3.71 -15.21 13.31
CA ALA A 412 -2.47 -14.86 13.98
C ALA A 412 -1.27 -15.30 13.13
N VAL A 413 -0.30 -14.39 12.93
CA VAL A 413 0.96 -14.68 12.24
C VAL A 413 2.11 -14.36 13.17
N ASP A 414 3.04 -15.30 13.33
CA ASP A 414 4.30 -15.01 14.03
C ASP A 414 5.23 -14.21 13.11
N LEU A 415 5.61 -13.01 13.54
CA LEU A 415 6.46 -12.12 12.76
C LEU A 415 7.91 -12.60 12.68
N GLN A 416 8.34 -13.51 13.55
CA GLN A 416 9.70 -14.05 13.53
C GLN A 416 9.85 -15.17 12.52
N THR A 417 8.90 -16.10 12.47
CA THR A 417 8.94 -17.29 11.60
C THR A 417 8.10 -17.15 10.32
N GLY A 418 7.16 -16.21 10.31
CA GLY A 418 6.17 -16.02 9.24
C GLY A 418 5.04 -17.05 9.27
N GLN A 419 5.00 -17.94 10.26
CA GLN A 419 3.98 -18.99 10.34
C GLN A 419 2.61 -18.42 10.72
N VAL A 420 1.57 -18.90 10.06
CA VAL A 420 0.19 -18.75 10.54
C VAL A 420 0.03 -19.71 11.70
N ILE A 421 -0.45 -19.21 12.84
CA ILE A 421 -0.53 -19.96 14.08
C ILE A 421 -1.86 -20.72 14.16
N ASP A 422 -1.80 -21.97 14.62
CA ASP A 422 -2.97 -22.84 14.74
C ASP A 422 -3.89 -22.40 15.89
N PRO A 423 -5.20 -22.23 15.64
CA PRO A 423 -6.16 -21.84 16.66
C PRO A 423 -6.72 -23.02 17.46
N ILE A 424 -7.26 -22.74 18.64
CA ILE A 424 -8.08 -23.63 19.45
C ILE A 424 -9.54 -23.20 19.26
N VAL A 425 -10.32 -23.99 18.51
CA VAL A 425 -11.70 -23.62 18.12
C VAL A 425 -12.74 -24.48 18.84
N GLY A 426 -12.39 -25.73 19.16
CA GLY A 426 -13.24 -26.72 19.81
C GLY A 426 -12.64 -27.30 21.08
N GLN A 427 -13.49 -27.99 21.84
CA GLN A 427 -13.08 -28.69 23.05
C GLN A 427 -12.25 -29.94 22.66
N GLY A 428 -10.98 -29.96 23.06
CA GLY A 428 -10.04 -31.05 22.74
C GLY A 428 -9.06 -30.74 21.60
N ASP A 429 -9.16 -29.57 20.97
CA ASP A 429 -8.18 -29.13 19.96
C ASP A 429 -6.81 -28.84 20.62
N THR A 430 -5.73 -29.15 19.90
CA THR A 430 -4.33 -28.96 20.34
C THR A 430 -3.68 -27.76 19.66
N GLY A 431 -4.43 -26.67 19.50
CA GLY A 431 -3.94 -25.41 18.94
C GLY A 431 -3.12 -24.57 19.91
N SER A 432 -2.71 -23.38 19.47
CA SER A 432 -1.80 -22.50 20.21
C SER A 432 -2.48 -21.33 20.94
N TYR A 433 -3.67 -20.92 20.48
CA TYR A 433 -4.41 -19.82 21.09
C TYR A 433 -5.93 -19.96 20.97
N GLN A 434 -6.67 -19.31 21.87
CA GLN A 434 -8.13 -19.18 21.81
C GLN A 434 -8.55 -17.71 21.82
N VAL A 435 -9.62 -17.37 21.10
CA VAL A 435 -10.13 -15.99 21.00
C VAL A 435 -11.46 -15.82 21.74
N ASP A 436 -11.50 -14.86 22.65
CA ASP A 436 -12.73 -14.29 23.19
C ASP A 436 -13.16 -13.11 22.31
N TYR A 437 -14.07 -13.40 21.39
CA TYR A 437 -14.61 -12.43 20.42
C TYR A 437 -15.33 -11.26 21.10
N ARG A 438 -15.97 -11.49 22.25
CA ARG A 438 -16.75 -10.44 22.91
C ARG A 438 -15.82 -9.41 23.55
N ASN A 439 -14.79 -9.88 24.25
CA ASN A 439 -13.88 -9.02 25.00
C ASN A 439 -12.64 -8.57 24.21
N GLY A 440 -12.41 -9.13 23.02
CA GLY A 440 -11.23 -8.84 22.21
C GLY A 440 -9.95 -9.34 22.89
N ILE A 441 -10.00 -10.56 23.44
CA ILE A 441 -8.89 -11.16 24.20
C ILE A 441 -8.43 -12.43 23.48
N VAL A 442 -7.11 -12.58 23.34
CA VAL A 442 -6.44 -13.76 22.79
C VAL A 442 -5.69 -14.46 23.92
N ASN A 443 -6.08 -15.68 24.23
CA ASN A 443 -5.41 -16.53 25.22
C ASN A 443 -4.39 -17.42 24.51
N VAL A 444 -3.11 -17.12 24.66
CA VAL A 444 -2.01 -17.90 24.09
C VAL A 444 -1.55 -18.92 25.11
N VAL A 445 -1.47 -20.19 24.70
CA VAL A 445 -1.15 -21.32 25.60
C VAL A 445 0.04 -22.16 25.14
N ASP A 446 0.50 -22.00 23.90
CA ASP A 446 1.68 -22.71 23.39
C ASP A 446 2.98 -22.08 23.93
N PRO A 447 3.77 -22.81 24.76
CA PRO A 447 5.02 -22.29 25.32
C PRO A 447 6.08 -21.91 24.28
N THR A 448 6.01 -22.46 23.06
CA THR A 448 6.98 -22.14 21.99
C THR A 448 6.86 -20.71 21.50
N LEU A 449 5.72 -20.05 21.74
CA LEU A 449 5.47 -18.67 21.34
C LEU A 449 5.94 -17.65 22.39
N ALA A 450 6.48 -18.08 23.54
CA ALA A 450 7.00 -17.16 24.55
C ALA A 450 8.20 -16.37 23.99
N GLY A 451 8.13 -15.04 24.07
CA GLY A 451 9.10 -14.10 23.51
C GLY A 451 8.87 -13.73 22.03
N HIS A 452 7.88 -14.33 21.38
CA HIS A 452 7.56 -14.04 19.97
C HIS A 452 6.63 -12.83 19.85
N THR A 453 6.70 -12.13 18.71
CA THR A 453 5.75 -11.06 18.37
C THR A 453 4.75 -11.61 17.37
N LEU A 454 3.48 -11.63 17.75
CA LEU A 454 2.39 -12.05 16.89
C LEU A 454 1.69 -10.85 16.27
N ARG A 455 1.30 -10.98 15.00
CA ARG A 455 0.40 -10.07 14.32
C ARG A 455 -0.99 -10.70 14.24
N PHE A 456 -1.97 -9.99 14.74
CA PHE A 456 -3.37 -10.41 14.72
C PHE A 456 -4.14 -9.63 13.65
N TYR A 457 -4.90 -10.35 12.84
CA TYR A 457 -5.82 -9.82 11.84
C TYR A 457 -7.25 -10.14 12.23
N TYR A 458 -8.12 -9.14 12.28
CA TYR A 458 -9.52 -9.32 12.65
C TYR A 458 -10.39 -8.16 12.15
N GLN A 459 -11.72 -8.37 12.15
CA GLN A 459 -12.70 -7.28 12.01
C GLN A 459 -13.54 -7.17 13.28
N ALA A 460 -14.12 -6.00 13.52
CA ALA A 460 -14.96 -5.74 14.69
C ALA A 460 -16.27 -5.05 14.28
N ASP A 461 -17.28 -5.16 15.14
CA ASP A 461 -18.58 -4.51 14.95
C ASP A 461 -18.45 -2.99 14.83
N GLY A 462 -19.23 -2.43 13.88
CA GLY A 462 -19.19 -1.01 13.55
C GLY A 462 -18.27 -0.67 12.38
N ASP A 463 -17.91 -1.62 11.50
CA ASP A 463 -17.12 -1.39 10.27
C ASP A 463 -15.88 -0.52 10.55
N TRP A 464 -15.10 -0.90 11.57
CA TRP A 464 -13.84 -0.21 11.87
C TRP A 464 -12.85 -0.42 10.75
N GLY A 465 -12.11 0.64 10.41
CA GLY A 465 -11.01 0.56 9.47
C GLY A 465 -9.92 1.57 9.74
N VAL A 466 -8.68 1.20 9.40
CA VAL A 466 -7.48 2.01 9.64
C VAL A 466 -6.72 2.14 8.33
N LEU A 467 -6.63 3.36 7.82
CA LEU A 467 -5.90 3.71 6.60
C LEU A 467 -4.73 4.63 6.94
N VAL A 468 -3.64 4.47 6.20
CA VAL A 468 -2.57 5.45 6.13
C VAL A 468 -2.68 6.26 4.84
N LEU A 469 -2.61 7.58 4.97
CA LEU A 469 -2.48 8.50 3.86
C LEU A 469 -1.08 9.13 3.87
N LYS A 470 -0.39 8.99 2.74
CA LYS A 470 0.95 9.53 2.52
C LYS A 470 1.04 10.16 1.12
N PRO A 471 1.63 11.36 0.96
CA PRO A 471 2.00 11.89 -0.34
C PRO A 471 3.13 11.06 -0.93
N TYR A 472 3.26 11.06 -2.24
CA TYR A 472 4.34 10.34 -2.90
C TYR A 472 5.71 10.92 -2.47
N GLU A 473 6.75 10.09 -2.45
CA GLU A 473 8.03 10.48 -1.86
C GLU A 473 8.70 11.66 -2.58
N LEU A 474 8.62 11.69 -3.90
CA LEU A 474 9.28 12.68 -4.74
C LEU A 474 8.38 13.01 -5.92
N TYR A 475 8.10 14.29 -6.07
CA TYR A 475 7.34 14.79 -7.20
C TYR A 475 8.26 15.37 -8.27
N ARG A 476 7.87 15.16 -9.53
CA ARG A 476 8.54 15.74 -10.70
C ARG A 476 7.67 16.83 -11.29
N GLU A 477 8.31 17.90 -11.74
CA GLU A 477 7.60 18.94 -12.45
C GLU A 477 7.17 18.45 -13.83
N ARG A 478 5.96 18.81 -14.22
CA ARG A 478 5.42 18.58 -15.55
C ARG A 478 5.07 19.92 -16.18
N TYR A 479 5.43 20.06 -17.46
CA TYR A 479 5.18 21.27 -18.24
C TYR A 479 3.69 21.50 -18.59
N GLY A 480 2.81 20.55 -18.30
CA GLY A 480 1.37 20.64 -18.54
C GLY A 480 0.51 20.05 -17.42
N ASN A 481 -0.79 20.34 -17.47
CA ASN A 481 -1.77 20.15 -16.38
C ASN A 481 -2.29 18.71 -16.20
N LEU A 482 -1.88 17.79 -17.06
CA LEU A 482 -2.36 16.40 -17.12
C LEU A 482 -1.70 15.49 -16.07
N LEU A 483 -1.60 15.95 -14.82
CA LEU A 483 -0.74 15.36 -13.79
C LEU A 483 -1.01 13.88 -13.47
N SER A 484 0.06 13.09 -13.38
CA SER A 484 0.10 11.79 -12.71
C SER A 484 0.30 11.94 -11.19
N TYR A 485 0.19 10.85 -10.43
CA TYR A 485 0.23 10.84 -8.96
C TYR A 485 1.56 11.31 -8.32
N ARG A 486 2.63 11.38 -9.12
CA ARG A 486 3.98 11.80 -8.71
C ARG A 486 4.44 13.07 -9.43
N GLU A 487 3.50 13.83 -9.98
CA GLU A 487 3.80 15.02 -10.75
C GLU A 487 3.15 16.27 -10.15
N PHE A 488 3.74 17.43 -10.45
CA PHE A 488 3.17 18.73 -10.13
C PHE A 488 3.33 19.69 -11.32
N TYR A 489 2.52 20.73 -11.38
CA TYR A 489 2.55 21.75 -12.43
C TYR A 489 2.72 23.15 -11.84
N VAL A 490 3.51 23.99 -12.49
CA VAL A 490 3.77 25.38 -12.07
C VAL A 490 2.76 26.30 -12.77
N GLY A 491 1.96 27.02 -11.98
CA GLY A 491 0.94 27.94 -12.48
C GLY A 491 1.52 29.14 -13.20
N GLY A 492 0.72 29.72 -14.11
CA GLY A 492 1.20 30.74 -15.06
C GLY A 492 1.95 30.15 -16.26
N GLY A 493 2.10 28.82 -16.31
CA GLY A 493 2.64 28.10 -17.45
C GLY A 493 1.67 27.97 -18.63
N PRO A 494 1.97 27.09 -19.61
CA PRO A 494 1.24 26.99 -20.88
C PRO A 494 -0.25 26.69 -20.77
N ASP A 495 -0.64 25.89 -19.78
CA ASP A 495 -2.03 25.48 -19.55
C ASP A 495 -2.79 26.44 -18.61
N GLY A 496 -2.17 27.58 -18.27
CA GLY A 496 -2.73 28.62 -17.42
C GLY A 496 -2.59 28.33 -15.92
N GLY A 497 -3.63 28.66 -15.16
CA GLY A 497 -3.62 28.66 -13.69
C GLY A 497 -3.05 29.95 -13.09
N SER A 498 -3.30 30.17 -11.80
CA SER A 498 -2.76 31.31 -11.05
C SER A 498 -1.24 31.30 -11.05
N PRO A 499 -0.57 32.42 -11.34
CA PRO A 499 0.89 32.49 -11.35
C PRO A 499 1.50 32.34 -9.95
N THR A 500 0.70 32.33 -8.88
CA THR A 500 1.16 32.11 -7.50
C THR A 500 1.03 30.65 -7.04
N ARG A 501 0.60 29.73 -7.90
CA ARG A 501 0.18 28.40 -7.47
C ARG A 501 1.03 27.29 -8.06
N ILE A 502 1.30 26.29 -7.23
CA ILE A 502 1.90 25.02 -7.60
C ILE A 502 0.79 23.98 -7.51
N TYR A 503 0.46 23.34 -8.63
CA TYR A 503 -0.68 22.44 -8.76
C TYR A 503 -0.30 20.97 -8.61
N PHE A 504 -1.20 20.21 -7.99
CA PHE A 504 -1.08 18.79 -7.67
C PHE A 504 -2.36 18.04 -8.09
N PRO A 505 -2.29 16.73 -8.35
CA PRO A 505 -3.49 15.91 -8.55
C PRO A 505 -4.40 15.94 -7.31
N VAL A 506 -5.69 15.73 -7.52
CA VAL A 506 -6.72 15.80 -6.46
C VAL A 506 -6.49 14.74 -5.38
N CYS A 507 -5.85 13.61 -5.72
CA CYS A 507 -5.47 12.58 -4.76
C CYS A 507 -4.49 13.03 -3.67
N ASP A 508 -3.86 14.19 -3.81
CA ASP A 508 -2.95 14.77 -2.82
C ASP A 508 -3.56 15.90 -1.97
N ALA A 509 -4.85 16.16 -2.13
CA ALA A 509 -5.55 17.17 -1.34
C ALA A 509 -5.33 16.97 0.17
N GLY A 510 -4.96 18.05 0.87
CA GLY A 510 -4.79 18.07 2.32
C GLY A 510 -3.47 17.50 2.83
N LYS A 511 -2.67 16.84 1.99
CA LYS A 511 -1.34 16.31 2.33
C LYS A 511 -0.30 17.43 2.40
N GLN A 512 0.85 17.17 3.03
CA GLN A 512 1.95 18.14 3.13
C GLN A 512 3.20 17.66 2.40
N VAL A 513 3.86 18.60 1.73
CA VAL A 513 5.11 18.40 0.99
C VAL A 513 6.16 19.41 1.45
N ILE A 514 7.44 19.03 1.35
CA ILE A 514 8.56 19.96 1.44
C ILE A 514 8.87 20.46 0.03
N LEU A 515 8.89 21.77 -0.13
CA LEU A 515 9.36 22.46 -1.33
C LEU A 515 10.85 22.77 -1.15
N GLY A 516 11.70 22.10 -1.92
CA GLY A 516 13.15 22.22 -1.82
C GLY A 516 13.63 23.62 -2.20
N GLU A 517 13.32 24.06 -3.41
CA GLU A 517 13.54 25.44 -3.89
C GLU A 517 12.30 25.91 -4.66
N VAL A 518 11.90 27.16 -4.43
CA VAL A 518 10.81 27.84 -5.15
C VAL A 518 11.29 29.24 -5.53
N TYR A 519 11.51 29.48 -6.81
CA TYR A 519 11.83 30.80 -7.33
C TYR A 519 10.55 31.61 -7.56
N TYR A 520 10.51 32.83 -7.02
CA TYR A 520 9.33 33.67 -7.02
C TYR A 520 9.68 35.15 -7.15
N VAL A 521 8.69 35.95 -7.53
CA VAL A 521 8.77 37.41 -7.53
C VAL A 521 8.05 37.93 -6.29
N ASP A 522 8.78 38.68 -5.48
CA ASP A 522 8.33 39.37 -4.28
C ASP A 522 8.05 40.85 -4.58
N SER A 523 6.95 41.37 -4.04
CA SER A 523 6.54 42.77 -4.26
C SER A 523 7.49 43.80 -3.65
N ALA A 524 8.32 43.43 -2.67
CA ALA A 524 9.29 44.30 -2.02
C ALA A 524 10.73 44.04 -2.50
N LEU A 525 11.09 42.77 -2.77
CA LEU A 525 12.48 42.37 -3.06
C LEU A 525 12.77 42.11 -4.55
N GLY A 526 11.75 42.02 -5.41
CA GLY A 526 11.93 41.54 -6.77
C GLY A 526 12.11 40.01 -6.80
N LYS A 527 13.04 39.48 -7.59
CA LYS A 527 13.25 38.02 -7.69
C LYS A 527 13.91 37.47 -6.42
N ASP A 528 13.32 36.44 -5.83
CA ASP A 528 13.78 35.79 -4.60
C ASP A 528 13.48 34.28 -4.63
N VAL A 529 13.95 33.55 -3.62
CA VAL A 529 13.86 32.09 -3.54
C VAL A 529 13.56 31.60 -2.13
N MET A 530 12.53 30.75 -2.01
CA MET A 530 12.24 30.02 -0.77
C MET A 530 12.94 28.67 -0.80
N ARG A 531 13.50 28.24 0.34
CA ARG A 531 14.19 26.96 0.45
C ARG A 531 13.69 26.12 1.62
N GLY A 532 13.48 24.82 1.38
CA GLY A 532 13.14 23.83 2.39
C GLY A 532 11.83 24.10 3.13
N VAL A 533 10.82 24.63 2.44
CA VAL A 533 9.56 25.04 3.07
C VAL A 533 8.58 23.87 3.15
N LEU A 534 8.03 23.62 4.33
CA LEU A 534 6.89 22.71 4.50
C LEU A 534 5.60 23.44 4.09
N ALA A 535 4.84 22.86 3.17
CA ALA A 535 3.60 23.43 2.65
C ALA A 535 2.48 22.38 2.62
N ARG A 536 1.24 22.82 2.84
CA ARG A 536 0.05 21.97 2.76
C ARG A 536 -0.65 22.18 1.42
N ILE A 537 -0.95 21.08 0.73
CA ILE A 537 -1.77 21.09 -0.48
C ILE A 537 -3.22 21.36 -0.08
N SER A 538 -3.84 22.34 -0.72
CA SER A 538 -5.22 22.76 -0.44
C SER A 538 -6.22 21.62 -0.69
N ASN A 539 -7.24 21.52 0.18
CA ASN A 539 -8.42 20.68 -0.05
C ASN A 539 -9.34 21.22 -1.16
N ARG A 540 -9.17 22.49 -1.53
CA ARG A 540 -9.91 23.13 -2.62
C ARG A 540 -9.23 22.84 -3.94
N THR A 541 -10.04 22.62 -4.96
CA THR A 541 -9.59 22.49 -6.35
C THR A 541 -9.81 23.79 -7.12
N GLU A 542 -8.97 24.01 -8.14
CA GLU A 542 -9.15 25.00 -9.19
C GLU A 542 -9.15 24.29 -10.55
N THR A 543 -9.94 24.78 -11.49
CA THR A 543 -9.95 24.24 -12.85
C THR A 543 -8.80 24.86 -13.66
N VAL A 544 -7.80 24.07 -14.03
CA VAL A 544 -6.67 24.46 -14.89
C VAL A 544 -6.75 23.65 -16.16
N GLY A 545 -6.81 24.30 -17.34
CA GLY A 545 -7.00 23.64 -18.63
C GLY A 545 -8.12 22.58 -18.64
N GLY A 546 -9.26 22.91 -18.02
CA GLY A 546 -10.43 22.04 -17.95
C GLY A 546 -10.39 20.92 -16.90
N ARG A 547 -9.34 20.85 -16.06
CA ARG A 547 -9.17 19.78 -15.07
C ARG A 547 -9.13 20.33 -13.64
N PRO A 548 -9.82 19.69 -12.67
CA PRO A 548 -9.71 20.08 -11.28
C PRO A 548 -8.34 19.65 -10.73
N LEU A 549 -7.57 20.61 -10.22
CA LEU A 549 -6.30 20.37 -9.55
C LEU A 549 -6.31 21.01 -8.17
N CYS A 550 -5.69 20.35 -7.20
CA CYS A 550 -5.37 20.96 -5.91
C CYS A 550 -4.12 21.83 -6.05
N TYR A 551 -3.86 22.70 -5.08
CA TYR A 551 -2.73 23.62 -5.19
C TYR A 551 -2.12 24.00 -3.85
N ILE A 552 -0.89 24.49 -3.92
CA ILE A 552 -0.23 25.29 -2.90
C ILE A 552 -0.15 26.71 -3.44
N ASP A 553 -0.65 27.69 -2.69
CA ASP A 553 -0.48 29.11 -3.03
C ASP A 553 0.74 29.64 -2.30
N ILE A 554 1.76 30.11 -3.02
CA ILE A 554 3.01 30.58 -2.40
C ILE A 554 2.78 31.80 -1.47
N ARG A 555 1.64 32.48 -1.61
CA ARG A 555 1.22 33.57 -0.74
C ARG A 555 0.86 33.12 0.67
N ASP A 556 0.43 31.87 0.83
CA ASP A 556 0.16 31.29 2.16
C ASP A 556 1.46 31.07 2.95
N ILE A 557 2.60 31.01 2.26
CA ILE A 557 3.95 30.89 2.83
C ILE A 557 4.57 32.28 2.99
N LYS A 558 4.51 33.10 1.94
CA LYS A 558 5.08 34.44 1.87
C LYS A 558 4.05 35.40 1.32
N SER A 559 3.43 36.18 2.21
CA SER A 559 2.33 37.08 1.85
C SER A 559 2.67 38.16 0.81
N THR A 560 3.96 38.48 0.63
CA THR A 560 4.47 39.46 -0.34
C THR A 560 4.76 38.88 -1.73
N ALA A 561 4.67 37.56 -1.91
CA ALA A 561 4.86 36.91 -3.20
C ALA A 561 3.76 37.28 -4.20
N VAL A 562 4.16 37.61 -5.43
CA VAL A 562 3.29 38.09 -6.51
C VAL A 562 3.11 37.04 -7.60
N SER A 563 4.16 36.29 -7.92
CA SER A 563 4.14 35.20 -8.90
C SER A 563 5.32 34.27 -8.71
N LEU A 564 5.25 33.08 -9.29
CA LEU A 564 6.38 32.20 -9.55
C LEU A 564 7.25 32.85 -10.64
N ASP A 565 8.57 32.77 -10.52
CA ASP A 565 9.52 33.38 -11.47
C ASP A 565 9.79 32.42 -12.62
N LEU A 566 8.96 32.48 -13.68
CA LEU A 566 9.09 31.58 -14.82
C LEU A 566 10.39 31.78 -15.62
N ASP A 567 11.07 32.93 -15.49
CA ASP A 567 12.38 33.13 -16.13
C ASP A 567 13.46 32.24 -15.49
N ALA A 568 13.20 31.68 -14.30
CA ALA A 568 14.09 30.74 -13.63
C ALA A 568 14.34 29.47 -14.47
N TYR A 569 13.45 29.10 -15.39
CA TYR A 569 13.71 28.01 -16.35
C TYR A 569 14.95 28.30 -17.22
N ASN A 570 15.12 29.54 -17.68
CA ASN A 570 16.26 29.91 -18.53
C ASN A 570 17.57 29.97 -17.74
N THR A 571 17.49 30.24 -16.44
CA THR A 571 18.67 30.46 -15.59
C THR A 571 19.13 29.17 -14.89
N TYR A 572 18.17 28.40 -14.37
CA TYR A 572 18.42 27.23 -13.51
C TYR A 572 17.87 25.93 -14.08
N GLY A 573 17.04 25.98 -15.12
CA GLY A 573 16.35 24.82 -15.70
C GLY A 573 15.08 24.41 -14.96
N TYR A 574 14.67 25.12 -13.90
CA TYR A 574 13.47 24.84 -13.11
C TYR A 574 12.99 26.08 -12.36
N VAL A 575 11.70 26.11 -12.00
CA VAL A 575 11.11 27.13 -11.09
C VAL A 575 10.93 26.55 -9.70
N VAL A 576 10.50 25.29 -9.63
CA VAL A 576 10.30 24.56 -8.38
C VAL A 576 11.07 23.26 -8.45
N ARG A 577 11.83 22.94 -7.40
CA ARG A 577 12.62 21.70 -7.35
C ARG A 577 12.63 21.06 -5.98
N GLY A 578 12.83 19.75 -5.98
CA GLY A 578 12.97 18.98 -4.75
C GLY A 578 11.68 18.91 -3.95
N VAL A 579 10.55 18.80 -4.63
CA VAL A 579 9.23 18.63 -4.01
C VAL A 579 9.13 17.21 -3.46
N LYS A 580 9.05 17.06 -2.13
CA LYS A 580 9.08 15.77 -1.44
C LYS A 580 7.86 15.60 -0.54
N GLY A 581 7.26 14.41 -0.53
CA GLY A 581 6.20 14.09 0.42
C GLY A 581 6.68 14.11 1.87
N ALA A 582 5.96 14.80 2.76
CA ALA A 582 6.40 15.04 4.13
C ALA A 582 5.41 14.59 5.22
N SER A 583 4.11 14.70 4.99
CA SER A 583 3.10 14.26 5.96
C SER A 583 2.90 12.75 5.95
N PHE A 584 2.57 12.20 7.11
CA PHE A 584 2.07 10.85 7.27
C PHE A 584 0.84 10.90 8.18
N LYS A 585 -0.30 10.41 7.69
CA LYS A 585 -1.58 10.52 8.38
C LYS A 585 -2.19 9.15 8.59
N ALA A 586 -2.50 8.82 9.84
CA ALA A 586 -3.33 7.67 10.19
C ALA A 586 -4.78 8.14 10.30
N ARG A 587 -5.68 7.52 9.54
CA ARG A 587 -7.11 7.76 9.54
C ARG A 587 -7.83 6.51 10.05
N VAL A 588 -8.66 6.69 11.06
CA VAL A 588 -9.56 5.65 11.56
C VAL A 588 -10.99 6.04 11.24
N ILE A 589 -11.73 5.13 10.61
CA ILE A 589 -13.17 5.27 10.39
C ILE A 589 -13.93 4.16 11.11
N TRP A 590 -15.18 4.44 11.43
CA TRP A 590 -16.14 3.45 11.92
C TRP A 590 -17.55 3.94 11.61
N LYS A 591 -18.52 3.03 11.55
CA LYS A 591 -19.94 3.35 11.51
C LYS A 591 -20.53 3.42 12.92
N GLU A 592 -21.27 4.49 13.16
CA GLU A 592 -22.11 4.64 14.33
C GLU A 592 -23.49 5.09 13.87
N ASN A 593 -24.53 4.30 14.16
CA ASN A 593 -25.90 4.53 13.69
C ASN A 593 -25.99 4.71 12.15
N ASN A 594 -25.31 3.84 11.40
CA ASN A 594 -25.22 3.87 9.95
C ASN A 594 -24.63 5.18 9.35
N ARG A 595 -23.82 5.90 10.14
CA ARG A 595 -23.07 7.08 9.70
C ARG A 595 -21.58 6.88 9.91
N TRP A 596 -20.80 7.21 8.90
CA TRP A 596 -19.35 7.22 9.00
C TRP A 596 -18.88 8.30 9.96
N GLN A 597 -18.10 7.87 10.95
CA GLN A 597 -17.30 8.71 11.82
C GLN A 597 -15.83 8.62 11.36
N ARG A 598 -15.05 9.64 11.69
CA ARG A 598 -13.62 9.67 11.38
C ARG A 598 -12.81 10.29 12.52
N TYR A 599 -11.61 9.76 12.72
CA TYR A 599 -10.57 10.34 13.57
C TYR A 599 -9.23 10.28 12.84
N GLU A 600 -8.42 11.33 12.93
CA GLU A 600 -7.16 11.44 12.20
C GLU A 600 -6.05 11.92 13.12
N VAL A 601 -4.87 11.34 12.96
CA VAL A 601 -3.62 11.84 13.53
C VAL A 601 -2.63 12.00 12.39
N GLU A 602 -1.99 13.17 12.32
CA GLU A 602 -1.00 13.49 11.29
C GLU A 602 0.33 13.82 11.96
N THR A 603 1.43 13.39 11.33
CA THR A 603 2.79 13.72 11.73
C THR A 603 3.65 14.01 10.50
N ILE A 604 4.83 14.57 10.70
CA ILE A 604 5.84 14.70 9.65
C ILE A 604 6.73 13.47 9.71
N LEU A 605 6.74 12.71 8.62
CA LEU A 605 7.53 11.50 8.50
C LEU A 605 7.91 11.31 7.03
N THR A 606 9.19 11.50 6.76
CA THR A 606 9.77 11.41 5.41
C THR A 606 10.52 10.10 5.24
N ARG A 607 10.50 9.55 4.03
CA ARG A 607 11.29 8.37 3.68
C ARG A 607 12.74 8.80 3.44
N GLU A 608 13.70 8.05 3.96
CA GLU A 608 15.10 8.24 3.62
C GLU A 608 15.33 7.92 2.14
N MET A 609 15.79 8.90 1.37
CA MET A 609 16.02 8.72 -0.07
C MET A 609 17.37 8.04 -0.32
N GLU A 610 17.38 7.06 -1.23
CA GLU A 610 18.60 6.42 -1.75
C GLU A 610 19.26 7.17 -2.88
#